data_AF-A0A8X6SNY6-F1
#
_entry.id   AF-A0A8X6SNY6-F1
#
_cell.length_a   1.000
_cell.length_b   1.000
_cell.length_c   1.000
_cell.angle_alpha   90.00
_cell.angle_beta   90.00
_cell.angle_gamma   90.00
#
_symmetry.space_group_name_H-M   'P 1'
#
loop_
_entity.id
_entity.type
_entity.pdbx_description
1 polymer ?
#
loop_
_entity_poly.entity_id
_entity_poly.type
_entity_poly.pdbx_seq_one_letter_code
_entity_poly.pdbx_strand_id
1 'polypeptide(L)'
;MGNLPKERVRGNFPFDCSGIDFIGPFWIKSNKEHKSSLYKTYVSIFVSFVTKAVHFELVSDLTTQEFIASVQRFIVRTGRPSLIFSDNDKTFIGANAKLKRLYKLVINPDPELTGFLEVVDEYI
;
A
#
# COMPACT_ATOMS: atom_id res chain seq x y z
N MET A 1 -21.63 20.78 -17.35
CA MET A 1 -20.95 19.67 -16.65
C MET A 1 -19.46 19.97 -16.67
N GLY A 2 -18.78 19.88 -15.53
CA GLY A 2 -17.34 20.16 -15.45
C GLY A 2 -16.50 19.03 -16.04
N ASN A 3 -15.34 19.34 -16.59
CA ASN A 3 -14.38 18.35 -17.08
C ASN A 3 -13.88 17.47 -15.92
N LEU A 4 -13.94 16.16 -16.09
CA LEU A 4 -13.37 15.21 -15.14
C LEU A 4 -11.84 15.19 -15.25
N PRO A 5 -11.11 14.92 -14.14
CA PRO A 5 -9.67 14.68 -14.19
C PRO A 5 -9.34 13.54 -15.16
N LYS A 6 -8.22 13.66 -15.87
CA LYS A 6 -7.79 12.69 -16.90
C LYS A 6 -7.66 11.27 -16.32
N GLU A 7 -7.29 11.18 -15.06
CA GLU A 7 -7.09 9.95 -14.29
C GLU A 7 -8.41 9.18 -14.04
N ARG A 8 -9.57 9.85 -14.19
CA ARG A 8 -10.90 9.21 -14.07
C ARG A 8 -11.51 8.80 -15.41
N VAL A 9 -10.95 9.25 -16.53
CA VAL A 9 -11.53 9.05 -17.87
C VAL A 9 -10.62 8.30 -18.82
N ARG A 10 -9.31 8.20 -18.53
CA ARG A 10 -8.37 7.43 -19.34
C ARG A 10 -8.60 5.92 -19.12
N GLY A 11 -8.99 5.22 -20.18
CA GLY A 11 -9.09 3.77 -20.18
C GLY A 11 -7.71 3.12 -20.03
N ASN A 12 -7.59 2.19 -19.09
CA ASN A 12 -6.41 1.33 -18.89
C ASN A 12 -6.83 0.02 -18.18
N PHE A 13 -5.88 -0.80 -17.75
CA PHE A 13 -6.18 -1.97 -16.91
C PHE A 13 -6.72 -1.56 -15.53
N PRO A 14 -7.52 -2.40 -14.86
CA PRO A 14 -8.04 -2.11 -13.52
C PRO A 14 -6.91 -1.75 -12.54
N PHE A 15 -7.15 -0.77 -11.67
CA PHE A 15 -6.19 -0.32 -10.66
C PHE A 15 -4.92 0.37 -11.17
N ASP A 16 -4.80 0.70 -12.46
CA ASP A 16 -3.65 1.50 -12.95
C ASP A 16 -3.58 2.89 -12.28
N CYS A 17 -4.74 3.55 -12.15
CA CYS A 17 -4.94 4.70 -11.27
C CYS A 17 -5.93 4.32 -10.18
N SER A 18 -5.54 4.45 -8.92
CA SER A 18 -6.36 4.06 -7.78
C SER A 18 -6.44 5.15 -6.73
N GLY A 19 -7.57 5.23 -6.03
CA GLY A 19 -7.68 5.90 -4.74
C GLY A 19 -7.47 4.92 -3.60
N ILE A 20 -6.97 5.40 -2.46
CA ILE A 20 -6.82 4.64 -1.23
C ILE A 20 -7.41 5.42 -0.06
N ASP A 21 -8.09 4.71 0.82
CA ASP A 21 -8.58 5.25 2.09
C ASP A 21 -8.54 4.18 3.18
N PHE A 22 -8.52 4.60 4.44
CA PHE A 22 -8.70 3.72 5.59
C PHE A 22 -10.12 3.79 6.11
N ILE A 23 -10.69 2.63 6.44
CA ILE A 23 -11.96 2.54 7.14
C ILE A 23 -11.79 1.75 8.44
N GLY A 24 -12.53 2.18 9.46
CA GLY A 24 -12.58 1.53 10.77
C GLY A 24 -12.72 2.53 11.92
N PRO A 25 -12.49 2.08 13.17
CA PRO A 25 -12.07 0.73 13.53
C PRO A 25 -13.22 -0.30 13.54
N PHE A 26 -12.89 -1.53 13.16
CA PHE A 26 -13.74 -2.71 13.35
C PHE A 26 -13.21 -3.57 14.49
N TRP A 27 -14.11 -4.27 15.17
CA TRP A 27 -13.77 -5.24 16.21
C TRP A 27 -13.98 -6.65 15.67
N ILE A 28 -12.87 -7.37 15.46
CA ILE A 28 -12.89 -8.71 14.85
C ILE A 28 -12.53 -9.73 15.92
N LYS A 29 -13.26 -10.84 15.96
CA LYS A 29 -12.99 -11.97 16.85
C LYS A 29 -11.91 -12.86 16.24
N SER A 30 -10.87 -13.20 17.00
CA SER A 30 -9.92 -14.22 16.59
C SER A 30 -10.48 -15.61 16.87
N ASN A 31 -10.48 -16.50 15.87
CA ASN A 31 -10.85 -17.90 16.03
C ASN A 31 -9.75 -18.75 16.70
N LYS A 32 -8.58 -18.18 17.01
CA LYS A 32 -7.43 -18.93 17.55
C LYS A 32 -7.44 -19.06 19.07
N GLU A 33 -8.17 -18.23 19.79
CA GLU A 33 -8.22 -18.28 21.26
C GLU A 33 -9.55 -18.87 21.75
N HIS A 34 -9.49 -19.85 22.65
CA HIS A 34 -10.67 -20.38 23.36
C HIS A 34 -11.41 -19.30 24.16
N LYS A 35 -10.76 -18.16 24.43
CA LYS A 35 -11.38 -16.92 24.90
C LYS A 35 -11.54 -15.98 23.71
N SER A 36 -12.78 -15.58 23.44
CA SER A 36 -13.19 -14.67 22.37
C SER A 36 -12.67 -13.24 22.57
N SER A 37 -11.36 -13.01 22.45
CA SER A 37 -10.77 -11.67 22.45
C SER A 37 -11.13 -10.94 21.13
N LEU A 38 -11.59 -9.70 21.27
CA LEU A 38 -11.87 -8.80 20.15
C LEU A 38 -10.63 -7.96 19.86
N TYR A 39 -10.23 -7.91 18.60
CA TYR A 39 -9.08 -7.14 18.13
C TYR A 39 -9.55 -5.98 17.27
N LYS A 40 -9.01 -4.80 17.57
CA LYS A 40 -9.20 -3.61 16.75
C LYS A 40 -8.49 -3.83 15.42
N THR A 41 -9.20 -3.66 14.32
CA THR A 41 -8.69 -3.87 12.95
C THR A 41 -9.21 -2.75 12.05
N TYR A 42 -8.42 -2.36 11.06
CA TYR A 42 -8.83 -1.42 10.03
C TYR A 42 -8.75 -2.10 8.65
N VAL A 43 -9.33 -1.46 7.65
CA VAL A 43 -9.28 -1.95 6.26
C VAL A 43 -8.72 -0.83 5.39
N SER A 44 -7.69 -1.14 4.61
CA SER A 44 -7.26 -0.34 3.46
C SER A 44 -8.18 -0.62 2.28
N ILE A 45 -8.89 0.40 1.79
CA ILE A 45 -9.77 0.31 0.61
C ILE A 45 -9.06 0.91 -0.58
N PHE A 46 -8.75 0.10 -1.59
CA PHE A 46 -8.24 0.56 -2.87
C PHE A 46 -9.38 0.60 -3.89
N VAL A 47 -9.59 1.73 -4.55
CA VAL A 47 -10.64 1.92 -5.56
C VAL A 47 -10.00 2.26 -6.90
N SER A 48 -10.22 1.43 -7.92
CA SER A 48 -9.81 1.70 -9.30
C SER A 48 -10.57 2.90 -9.86
N PHE A 49 -9.86 3.93 -10.31
CA PHE A 49 -10.49 5.07 -10.98
C PHE A 49 -10.95 4.74 -12.39
N VAL A 50 -10.31 3.76 -13.02
CA VAL A 50 -10.59 3.28 -14.37
C VAL A 50 -11.89 2.49 -14.42
N THR A 51 -12.06 1.53 -13.51
CA THR A 51 -13.17 0.55 -13.56
C THR A 51 -14.12 0.60 -12.37
N LYS A 52 -13.81 1.38 -11.33
CA LYS A 52 -14.53 1.40 -10.04
C LYS A 52 -14.49 0.07 -9.27
N ALA A 53 -13.62 -0.87 -9.66
CA ALA A 53 -13.34 -2.05 -8.87
C ALA A 53 -12.77 -1.67 -7.50
N VAL A 54 -13.17 -2.40 -6.46
CA VAL A 54 -12.75 -2.16 -5.07
C VAL A 54 -11.97 -3.37 -4.57
N HIS A 55 -10.84 -3.12 -3.92
CA HIS A 55 -10.00 -4.13 -3.30
C HIS A 55 -9.80 -3.78 -1.82
N PHE A 56 -9.96 -4.77 -0.96
CA PHE A 56 -9.89 -4.61 0.49
C PHE A 56 -8.68 -5.36 1.05
N GLU A 57 -7.90 -4.70 1.90
CA GLU A 57 -6.83 -5.33 2.67
C GLU A 57 -7.00 -5.04 4.15
N LEU A 58 -7.00 -6.08 4.97
CA LEU A 58 -7.00 -5.93 6.42
C LEU A 58 -5.65 -5.40 6.89
N VAL A 59 -5.67 -4.48 7.85
CA VAL A 59 -4.50 -3.97 8.56
C VAL A 59 -4.77 -3.97 10.06
N SER A 60 -3.75 -4.32 10.85
CA SER A 60 -3.87 -4.39 12.31
C SER A 60 -3.95 -3.00 12.95
N ASP A 61 -3.30 -2.00 12.34
CA ASP A 61 -3.24 -0.63 12.83
C ASP A 61 -3.01 0.37 11.68
N LEU A 62 -3.18 1.66 11.96
CA LEU A 62 -2.96 2.78 11.02
C LEU A 62 -1.49 3.22 11.01
N THR A 63 -0.55 2.28 11.09
CA THR A 63 0.87 2.62 11.03
C THR A 63 1.37 2.58 9.58
N THR A 64 2.42 3.35 9.30
CA THR A 64 3.06 3.36 7.97
C THR A 64 3.54 1.96 7.55
N GLN A 65 3.98 1.12 8.48
CA GLN A 65 4.47 -0.22 8.18
C GLN A 65 3.32 -1.14 7.74
N GLU A 66 2.20 -1.13 8.47
CA GLU A 66 1.01 -1.89 8.11
C GLU A 66 0.43 -1.46 6.76
N PHE A 67 0.46 -0.15 6.48
CA PHE A 67 0.06 0.38 5.18
C PHE A 67 0.97 -0.10 4.03
N ILE A 68 2.29 -0.06 4.20
CA ILE A 68 3.22 -0.57 3.17
C ILE A 68 2.97 -2.05 2.91
N ALA A 69 2.73 -2.84 3.97
CA ALA A 69 2.40 -4.26 3.83
C ALA A 69 1.06 -4.47 3.08
N SER A 70 0.05 -3.62 3.31
CA SER A 70 -1.22 -3.70 2.56
C SER A 70 -1.05 -3.33 1.08
N VAL A 71 -0.22 -2.32 0.77
CA VAL A 71 0.13 -1.96 -0.62
C VAL A 71 0.86 -3.10 -1.32
N GLN A 72 1.78 -3.79 -0.64
CA GLN A 72 2.45 -4.97 -1.21
C GLN A 72 1.45 -6.08 -1.55
N ARG A 73 0.54 -6.41 -0.62
CA ARG A 73 -0.51 -7.42 -0.87
C ARG A 73 -1.44 -7.03 -2.02
N PHE A 74 -1.82 -5.76 -2.10
CA PHE A 74 -2.58 -5.19 -3.19
C PHE A 74 -1.86 -5.37 -4.53
N ILE A 75 -0.60 -4.92 -4.63
CA ILE A 75 0.20 -5.01 -5.86
C ILE A 75 0.38 -6.46 -6.34
N VAL A 76 0.65 -7.38 -5.42
CA VAL A 76 0.80 -8.81 -5.75
C VAL A 76 -0.49 -9.37 -6.35
N ARG A 77 -1.66 -8.86 -5.97
CA ARG A 77 -2.96 -9.38 -6.43
C ARG A 77 -3.51 -8.67 -7.67
N THR A 78 -3.29 -7.36 -7.79
CA THR A 78 -3.90 -6.54 -8.84
C THR A 78 -2.92 -6.09 -9.92
N GLY A 79 -1.61 -6.28 -9.71
CA GLY A 79 -0.55 -5.67 -10.50
C GLY A 79 -0.13 -4.30 -9.96
N ARG A 80 0.98 -3.78 -10.48
CA ARG A 80 1.57 -2.51 -10.03
C ARG A 80 0.79 -1.32 -10.59
N PRO A 81 0.22 -0.46 -9.74
CA PRO A 81 -0.42 0.78 -10.20
C PRO A 81 0.63 1.77 -10.71
N SER A 82 0.24 2.61 -11.66
CA SER A 82 1.02 3.79 -12.06
C SER A 82 0.87 4.93 -11.05
N LEU A 83 -0.33 5.07 -10.46
CA LEU A 83 -0.64 6.15 -9.53
C LEU A 83 -1.63 5.72 -8.45
N ILE A 84 -1.33 6.06 -7.19
CA ILE A 84 -2.22 5.90 -6.05
C ILE A 84 -2.48 7.29 -5.46
N PHE A 85 -3.76 7.65 -5.32
CA PHE A 85 -4.24 8.86 -4.67
C PHE A 85 -4.68 8.56 -3.24
N SER A 86 -4.13 9.26 -2.27
CA SER A 86 -4.57 9.22 -0.86
C SER A 86 -4.96 10.62 -0.40
N ASP A 87 -5.55 10.72 0.79
CA ASP A 87 -5.55 11.97 1.52
C ASP A 87 -4.16 12.24 2.15
N ASN A 88 -4.08 13.28 2.98
CA ASN A 88 -2.86 13.69 3.67
C ASN A 88 -2.73 13.07 5.08
N ASP A 89 -3.30 11.89 5.32
CA ASP A 89 -3.05 11.18 6.58
C ASP A 89 -1.54 10.95 6.76
N LYS A 90 -1.06 11.14 8.00
CA LYS A 90 0.36 11.00 8.37
C LYS A 90 0.93 9.63 7.97
N THR A 91 0.09 8.60 8.01
CA THR A 91 0.41 7.24 7.61
C THR A 91 0.85 7.15 6.16
N PHE A 92 0.06 7.76 5.27
CA PHE A 92 0.32 7.81 3.82
C PHE A 92 1.51 8.70 3.49
N ILE A 93 1.61 9.86 4.12
CA ILE A 93 2.76 10.76 3.97
C ILE A 93 4.05 10.03 4.39
N GLY A 94 4.03 9.35 5.55
CA GLY A 94 5.15 8.57 6.05
C GLY A 94 5.55 7.43 5.10
N ALA A 95 4.58 6.74 4.51
CA ALA A 95 4.85 5.67 3.55
C ALA A 95 5.47 6.21 2.26
N ASN A 96 4.92 7.30 1.71
CA ASN A 96 5.48 7.96 0.53
C ASN A 96 6.94 8.38 0.76
N ALA A 97 7.25 8.93 1.94
CA ALA A 97 8.62 9.30 2.30
C ALA A 97 9.55 8.07 2.37
N LYS A 98 9.13 6.98 3.01
CA LYS A 98 9.91 5.73 3.09
C LYS A 98 10.15 5.11 1.72
N LEU A 99 9.11 5.01 0.88
CA LEU A 99 9.21 4.43 -0.46
C LEU A 99 10.11 5.27 -1.38
N LYS A 100 10.03 6.61 -1.31
CA LYS A 100 10.93 7.50 -2.04
C LYS A 100 12.39 7.34 -1.60
N ARG A 101 12.64 7.19 -0.30
CA ARG A 101 13.99 6.93 0.22
C ARG A 101 14.52 5.59 -0.32
N LEU A 102 13.72 4.53 -0.25
CA LEU A 102 14.10 3.21 -0.77
C LEU A 102 14.41 3.27 -2.27
N TYR A 103 13.55 3.91 -3.05
CA TYR A 103 13.74 4.08 -4.49
C TYR A 103 15.06 4.80 -4.82
N LYS A 104 15.41 5.85 -4.07
CA LYS A 104 16.69 6.54 -4.23
C LYS A 104 17.88 5.62 -3.96
N LEU A 105 17.81 4.80 -2.92
CA LEU A 105 18.85 3.83 -2.58
C LEU A 105 18.99 2.73 -3.64
N VAL A 106 17.91 2.31 -4.29
CA VAL A 106 17.98 1.30 -5.35
C VAL A 106 18.61 1.87 -6.63
N ILE A 107 18.30 3.13 -6.98
CA ILE A 107 18.81 3.73 -8.23
C ILE A 107 20.20 4.32 -8.08
N ASN A 108 20.49 4.91 -6.93
CA ASN A 108 21.80 5.44 -6.59
C ASN A 108 22.24 4.73 -5.31
N PRO A 109 22.72 3.48 -5.43
CA PRO A 109 23.13 2.71 -4.27
C PRO A 109 24.29 3.41 -3.59
N ASP A 110 24.17 3.50 -2.27
CA ASP A 110 25.24 4.03 -1.44
C ASP A 110 26.45 3.08 -1.58
N PRO A 111 27.65 3.58 -1.92
CA PRO A 111 28.84 2.74 -2.07
C PRO A 111 29.10 1.84 -0.85
N GLU A 112 28.80 2.30 0.37
CA GLU A 112 28.98 1.50 1.58
C GLU A 112 27.97 0.35 1.68
N LEU A 113 26.71 0.58 1.28
CA LEU A 113 25.66 -0.45 1.27
C LEU A 113 25.81 -1.42 0.09
N THR A 114 26.39 -0.97 -1.04
CA THR A 114 26.63 -1.81 -2.22
C THR A 114 27.54 -2.97 -1.87
N GLY A 115 28.66 -2.71 -1.18
CA GLY A 115 29.56 -3.76 -0.71
C GLY A 115 28.93 -4.70 0.33
N PHE A 116 27.89 -4.26 1.04
CA PHE A 116 27.17 -5.11 2.00
C PHE A 116 26.19 -6.06 1.31
N LEU A 117 25.58 -5.64 0.21
CA LEU A 117 24.64 -6.46 -0.57
C LEU A 117 25.38 -7.49 -1.45
N GLU A 118 26.53 -7.12 -2.03
CA GLU A 118 27.38 -8.04 -2.80
C GLU A 118 27.84 -9.24 -1.97
N VAL A 119 28.12 -9.05 -0.67
CA VAL A 119 28.52 -10.13 0.25
C VAL A 119 27.37 -11.09 0.58
N VAL A 120 26.11 -10.64 0.49
CA VAL A 120 24.94 -11.49 0.75
C VAL A 120 24.61 -12.36 -0.46
N ASP A 121 24.84 -11.87 -1.68
CA ASP A 121 24.68 -12.64 -2.91
C ASP A 121 25.75 -13.75 -3.06
N GLU A 122 26.90 -13.66 -2.35
CA GLU A 122 27.91 -14.72 -2.28
C GLU A 122 27.55 -15.87 -1.31
N TYR A 123 26.50 -15.70 -0.49
CA TYR A 123 26.08 -16.66 0.54
C TYR A 123 24.73 -17.35 0.24
N ILE A 124 24.18 -17.16 -0.96
CA ILE A 124 22.98 -17.85 -1.50
C ILE A 124 23.38 -18.59 -2.76
#